data_AF-A0AAV7FMX5-F1
#
_entry.id   AF-A0AAV7FMX5-F1
#
_cell.length_a   1.000
_cell.length_b   1.000
_cell.length_c   1.000
_cell.angle_alpha   90.00
_cell.angle_beta   90.00
_cell.angle_gamma   90.00
#
_symmetry.space_group_name_H-M   'P 1'
#
loop_
_entity.id
_entity.type
_entity.pdbx_description
1 polymer ?
#
loop_
_entity_poly.entity_id
_entity_poly.type
_entity_poly.pdbx_seq_one_letter_code
_entity_poly.pdbx_strand_id
1 'polypeptide(L)'
;MIVGQKASRCIIRSSHSIRSSQSLKQKGNLKFSVRDHSSSSSSNASPFNTSNKANRAGWAFAGSALLVAGLLSTRLLPQQRLSCEAKLPISESKSLPDISKLDPSVVEDPNRSMRARMETYVKLLQHRIVEVLGKEEPKAKFFVDSWLRKEGGEGISCVMQDGETFEKAGVNISIVHGTLPPRAIAKMSADHTGLLDTVDYRLGLKPGEKADVHGLPFFATGLSLVVHPRNPFAPTVHFNYRYFELTHPPKLQDGTPNPRYDPQNPNKPAAWWFGGGTDLTPIYLFDSDATHFHNTLKQTADAHDRHFYPVWKAWCDSYFLIPHRGESRGVGGIFFDDLSTISTTAQSVPLSHGNAKNSSDLPKMTELPHTRESLFATIRALGDAFLPAYLPILQVRKRMPFTEEDEQWQAVRRGRYVEFNLVYDRGTQFGLQTPGARIESILMSLPLKASWIYGHPVSGMQKPQEGKMEEWQSEGKKEAEQARLMEILRSPKEWATL
;
A
#
# COMPACT_ATOMS: atom_id res chain seq x y z
N MET A 1 57.76 -21.29 11.65
CA MET A 1 57.31 -19.88 11.64
C MET A 1 55.80 -19.92 11.91
N ILE A 2 55.29 -19.91 13.16
CA ILE A 2 55.21 -18.80 14.14
C ILE A 2 54.83 -17.52 13.40
N VAL A 3 53.59 -17.00 13.47
CA VAL A 3 52.93 -16.22 14.55
C VAL A 3 51.40 -16.35 14.29
N GLY A 4 50.44 -16.54 15.21
CA GLY A 4 50.32 -16.26 16.63
C GLY A 4 49.40 -15.06 16.87
N GLN A 5 48.06 -15.22 16.94
CA GLN A 5 47.22 -14.19 17.58
C GLN A 5 45.96 -14.74 18.28
N LYS A 6 46.01 -14.52 19.60
CA LYS A 6 45.09 -14.72 20.71
C LYS A 6 43.58 -14.59 20.42
N ALA A 7 42.85 -15.60 20.89
CA ALA A 7 41.46 -15.53 21.28
C ALA A 7 41.28 -14.66 22.54
N SER A 8 40.29 -13.75 22.52
CA SER A 8 39.76 -13.12 23.73
C SER A 8 38.33 -13.61 23.95
N ARG A 9 38.17 -14.52 24.92
CA ARG A 9 36.88 -14.92 25.49
C ARG A 9 36.46 -13.86 26.50
N CYS A 10 35.32 -13.20 26.28
CA CYS A 10 34.65 -12.43 27.33
C CYS A 10 33.70 -13.37 28.10
N ILE A 11 34.09 -13.66 29.34
CA ILE A 11 33.31 -14.40 30.34
C ILE A 11 32.46 -13.37 31.07
N ILE A 12 31.14 -13.41 30.92
CA ILE A 12 30.23 -12.69 31.81
C ILE A 12 29.81 -13.66 32.92
N ARG A 13 30.39 -13.47 34.11
CA ARG A 13 29.98 -14.15 35.34
C ARG A 13 28.66 -13.54 35.83
N SER A 14 27.74 -14.44 36.13
CA SER A 14 26.53 -14.24 36.90
C SER A 14 26.83 -13.84 38.35
N SER A 15 26.10 -12.86 38.87
CA SER A 15 25.87 -12.71 40.31
C SER A 15 24.38 -12.51 40.56
N HIS A 16 23.78 -13.49 41.23
CA HIS A 16 22.42 -13.46 41.77
C HIS A 16 22.30 -12.44 42.91
N SER A 17 21.14 -11.79 43.00
CA SER A 17 20.55 -11.44 44.28
C SER A 17 19.05 -11.72 44.23
N ILE A 18 18.65 -12.71 45.02
CA ILE A 18 17.29 -13.15 45.28
C ILE A 18 16.71 -12.24 46.37
N ARG A 19 15.52 -11.67 46.14
CA ARG A 19 14.60 -11.36 47.23
C ARG A 19 13.17 -11.73 46.83
N SER A 20 12.65 -12.69 47.59
CA SER A 20 11.29 -13.20 47.59
C SER A 20 10.29 -12.21 48.18
N SER A 21 9.07 -12.18 47.65
CA SER A 21 7.87 -12.01 48.47
C SER A 21 6.67 -12.67 47.80
N GLN A 22 5.95 -13.45 48.61
CA GLN A 22 4.87 -14.35 48.25
C GLN A 22 3.56 -13.61 47.89
N SER A 23 2.80 -14.25 46.98
CA SER A 23 1.35 -14.46 46.98
C SER A 23 0.43 -13.43 47.64
N LEU A 24 -0.48 -12.87 46.82
CA LEU A 24 -1.88 -12.70 47.21
C LEU A 24 -2.80 -12.94 46.00
N LYS A 25 -3.59 -14.01 46.08
CA LYS A 25 -4.74 -14.32 45.23
C LYS A 25 -5.85 -13.31 45.53
N GLN A 26 -6.45 -12.71 44.49
CA GLN A 26 -7.85 -12.30 44.56
C GLN A 26 -8.59 -12.67 43.27
N LYS A 27 -9.64 -13.47 43.47
CA LYS A 27 -10.67 -13.85 42.51
C LYS A 27 -11.55 -12.62 42.23
N GLY A 28 -11.90 -12.42 40.96
CA GLY A 28 -12.94 -11.47 40.55
C GLY A 28 -13.58 -11.91 39.25
N ASN A 29 -14.62 -12.73 39.35
CA ASN A 29 -15.53 -13.08 38.26
C ASN A 29 -16.33 -11.83 37.85
N LEU A 30 -16.34 -11.49 36.56
CA LEU A 30 -17.40 -10.67 35.97
C LEU A 30 -17.78 -11.26 34.61
N LYS A 31 -18.88 -12.02 34.63
CA LYS A 31 -19.65 -12.44 33.45
C LYS A 31 -20.37 -11.21 32.89
N PHE A 32 -20.16 -10.88 31.62
CA PHE A 32 -21.07 -10.00 30.88
C PHE A 32 -22.04 -10.88 30.08
N SER A 33 -23.32 -10.76 30.41
CA SER A 33 -24.45 -11.39 29.72
C SER A 33 -24.86 -10.49 28.57
N VAL A 34 -24.81 -11.02 27.34
CA VAL A 34 -25.49 -10.43 26.17
C VAL A 34 -26.96 -10.83 26.27
N ARG A 35 -27.87 -9.86 26.13
CA ARG A 35 -29.31 -10.09 25.93
C ARG A 35 -29.64 -9.73 24.49
N ASP A 36 -30.13 -10.73 23.77
CA ASP A 36 -30.85 -10.59 22.52
C ASP A 36 -32.18 -9.88 22.75
N HIS A 37 -32.53 -8.94 21.87
CA HIS A 37 -33.93 -8.66 21.55
C HIS A 37 -34.12 -8.39 20.06
N SER A 38 -34.86 -9.31 19.46
CA SER A 38 -35.56 -9.28 18.19
C SER A 38 -36.74 -8.30 18.19
N SER A 39 -37.13 -7.85 16.98
CA SER A 39 -38.46 -7.40 16.48
C SER A 39 -38.36 -6.02 15.81
N SER A 40 -38.29 -5.94 14.47
CA SER A 40 -39.39 -5.96 13.49
C SER A 40 -40.12 -4.62 13.31
N SER A 41 -40.26 -4.22 12.03
CA SER A 41 -41.27 -3.32 11.42
C SER A 41 -41.34 -1.86 11.92
N SER A 42 -41.75 -0.86 11.17
CA SER A 42 -41.89 -0.56 9.74
C SER A 42 -42.35 0.91 9.70
N SER A 43 -42.18 1.55 8.53
CA SER A 43 -43.03 2.62 7.98
C SER A 43 -43.15 3.98 8.69
N ASN A 44 -42.61 4.98 7.98
CA ASN A 44 -43.26 6.19 7.48
C ASN A 44 -43.70 7.34 8.41
N ALA A 45 -43.48 8.52 7.83
CA ALA A 45 -44.19 9.79 7.98
C ALA A 45 -43.68 10.79 9.03
N SER A 46 -42.84 11.71 8.54
CA SER A 46 -42.91 13.15 8.81
C SER A 46 -44.26 13.77 8.36
N PRO A 47 -44.55 15.08 8.53
CA PRO A 47 -43.93 16.13 9.36
C PRO A 47 -44.96 16.86 10.25
N PHE A 48 -44.55 17.68 11.22
CA PHE A 48 -45.27 18.93 11.49
C PHE A 48 -44.36 20.00 12.10
N ASN A 49 -44.64 21.19 11.60
CA ASN A 49 -44.04 22.49 11.79
C ASN A 49 -44.31 23.04 13.20
N THR A 50 -43.38 23.78 13.82
CA THR A 50 -43.58 25.18 14.27
C THR A 50 -42.49 25.64 15.23
N SER A 51 -42.16 26.92 15.04
CA SER A 51 -41.22 27.76 15.77
C SER A 51 -41.46 27.87 17.28
N ASN A 52 -40.39 28.13 18.05
CA ASN A 52 -40.39 29.30 18.93
C ASN A 52 -39.00 29.75 19.38
N LYS A 53 -38.88 31.07 19.50
CA LYS A 53 -37.70 31.85 19.88
C LYS A 53 -37.40 31.79 21.39
N ALA A 54 -36.10 31.95 21.70
CA ALA A 54 -35.48 32.69 22.80
C ALA A 54 -35.75 32.29 24.28
N ASN A 55 -34.68 32.04 25.05
CA ASN A 55 -34.13 33.06 25.96
C ASN A 55 -32.81 32.67 26.66
N ARG A 56 -32.09 33.73 27.03
CA ARG A 56 -30.79 33.82 27.71
C ARG A 56 -30.85 33.47 29.20
N ALA A 57 -29.76 32.92 29.73
CA ALA A 57 -29.13 33.21 31.04
C ALA A 57 -27.78 32.44 31.06
N GLY A 58 -26.59 32.96 31.37
CA GLY A 58 -26.19 34.17 32.06
C GLY A 58 -25.74 33.86 33.48
N TRP A 59 -24.49 33.43 33.70
CA TRP A 59 -23.81 33.52 35.01
C TRP A 59 -22.31 33.79 34.81
N ALA A 60 -21.88 34.98 35.25
CA ALA A 60 -20.51 35.37 35.45
C ALA A 60 -20.20 35.31 36.96
N PHE A 61 -18.97 34.94 37.34
CA PHE A 61 -18.40 35.32 38.62
C PHE A 61 -16.91 35.61 38.44
N ALA A 62 -16.55 36.84 38.82
CA ALA A 62 -15.19 37.32 39.00
C ALA A 62 -14.82 37.21 40.50
N GLY A 63 -13.53 37.03 40.78
CA GLY A 63 -12.98 37.07 42.14
C GLY A 63 -11.45 37.04 42.13
N SER A 64 -10.85 38.23 42.14
CA SER A 64 -9.44 38.56 42.46
C SER A 64 -9.12 38.14 43.93
N ALA A 65 -7.91 38.05 44.48
CA ALA A 65 -6.52 38.38 44.15
C ALA A 65 -5.62 37.66 45.20
N LEU A 66 -4.33 37.44 44.91
CA LEU A 66 -3.20 37.81 45.80
C LEU A 66 -1.84 37.42 45.19
N LEU A 67 -0.99 38.44 45.08
CA LEU A 67 0.43 38.41 44.70
C LEU A 67 1.29 37.92 45.87
N VAL A 68 2.25 37.04 45.60
CA VAL A 68 3.48 36.90 46.39
C VAL A 68 4.67 36.88 45.42
N ALA A 69 5.48 37.93 45.50
CA ALA A 69 6.74 38.06 44.78
C ALA A 69 7.82 37.24 45.49
N GLY A 70 8.48 36.34 44.75
CA GLY A 70 9.66 35.60 45.19
C GLY A 70 10.77 35.72 44.15
N LEU A 71 11.73 36.60 44.44
CA LEU A 71 12.99 36.73 43.70
C LEU A 71 13.84 35.48 43.91
N LEU A 72 14.10 34.72 42.85
CA LEU A 72 15.26 33.84 42.79
C LEU A 72 15.92 33.94 41.41
N SER A 73 17.09 34.56 41.43
CA SER A 73 18.03 34.67 40.33
C SER A 73 18.64 33.30 40.05
N THR A 74 18.31 32.70 38.92
CA THR A 74 19.07 31.56 38.36
C THR A 74 19.59 31.94 36.99
N ARG A 75 20.92 32.04 36.93
CA ARG A 75 21.74 32.31 35.74
C ARG A 75 21.32 31.40 34.59
N LEU A 76 20.98 32.00 33.44
CA LEU A 76 20.87 31.31 32.16
C LEU A 76 22.26 30.81 31.74
N LEU A 77 22.48 29.50 31.78
CA LEU A 77 23.57 28.87 31.05
C LEU A 77 23.11 28.63 29.61
N PRO A 78 23.91 28.98 28.58
CA PRO A 78 23.54 28.75 27.21
C PRO A 78 23.56 27.25 26.92
N GLN A 79 22.43 26.70 26.52
CA GLN A 79 22.30 25.32 26.10
C GLN A 79 23.03 25.16 24.76
N GLN A 80 24.30 24.74 24.80
CA GLN A 80 25.02 24.27 23.63
C GLN A 80 24.20 23.13 22.99
N ARG A 81 23.64 23.38 21.81
CA ARG A 81 23.15 22.30 20.95
C ARG A 81 24.36 21.45 20.57
N LEU A 82 24.52 20.30 21.23
CA LEU A 82 25.33 19.22 20.72
C LEU A 82 24.62 18.66 19.47
N SER A 83 24.94 19.23 18.31
CA SER A 83 24.67 18.57 17.03
C SER A 83 25.65 17.41 16.91
N CYS A 84 25.19 16.20 17.21
CA CYS A 84 25.90 14.99 16.86
C CYS A 84 25.68 14.76 15.36
N GLU A 85 26.46 15.42 14.50
CA GLU A 85 26.58 15.01 13.10
C GLU A 85 27.38 13.70 13.07
N ALA A 86 26.66 12.59 13.14
CA ALA A 86 27.20 11.32 12.69
C ALA A 86 27.34 11.40 11.16
N LYS A 87 28.51 11.84 10.68
CA LYS A 87 28.93 11.61 9.29
C LYS A 87 29.13 10.12 9.10
N LEU A 88 28.05 9.43 8.74
CA LEU A 88 28.14 8.14 8.08
C LEU A 88 29.01 8.33 6.82
N PRO A 89 29.94 7.41 6.52
CA PRO A 89 30.72 7.50 5.30
C PRO A 89 29.74 7.44 4.13
N ILE A 90 29.63 8.54 3.40
CA ILE A 90 28.89 8.61 2.15
C ILE A 90 29.68 7.74 1.17
N SER A 91 29.35 6.44 1.15
CA SER A 91 29.54 5.60 -0.02
C SER A 91 29.05 6.41 -1.22
N GLU A 92 29.88 6.60 -2.25
CA GLU A 92 29.47 7.22 -3.51
C GLU A 92 28.07 6.68 -3.87
N SER A 93 27.04 7.50 -3.68
CA SER A 93 25.68 6.99 -3.74
C SER A 93 25.40 6.70 -5.20
N LYS A 94 25.36 5.43 -5.58
CA LYS A 94 24.89 5.03 -6.90
C LYS A 94 23.51 5.67 -7.10
N SER A 95 23.37 6.51 -8.12
CA SER A 95 22.11 7.22 -8.38
C SER A 95 21.10 6.35 -9.13
N LEU A 96 21.52 5.17 -9.59
CA LEU A 96 20.70 4.20 -10.33
C LEU A 96 20.92 2.79 -9.79
N PRO A 97 19.88 1.94 -9.78
CA PRO A 97 20.01 0.51 -9.53
C PRO A 97 21.00 -0.15 -10.50
N ASP A 98 21.88 -1.00 -9.98
CA ASP A 98 22.86 -1.70 -10.79
C ASP A 98 22.23 -2.90 -11.49
N ILE A 99 22.17 -2.85 -12.82
CA ILE A 99 21.64 -3.92 -13.68
C ILE A 99 22.74 -4.62 -14.50
N SER A 100 24.02 -4.30 -14.27
CA SER A 100 25.15 -4.77 -15.11
C SER A 100 25.29 -6.31 -15.16
N LYS A 101 24.76 -7.00 -14.15
CA LYS A 101 24.79 -8.47 -14.04
C LYS A 101 23.48 -9.15 -14.48
N LEU A 102 22.48 -8.38 -14.90
CA LEU A 102 21.21 -8.92 -15.36
C LEU A 102 21.30 -9.24 -16.84
N ASP A 103 20.73 -10.37 -17.22
CA ASP A 103 20.52 -10.76 -18.60
C ASP A 103 19.04 -10.52 -18.95
N PRO A 104 18.71 -9.49 -19.74
CA PRO A 104 17.32 -9.20 -20.11
C PRO A 104 16.62 -10.33 -20.86
N SER A 105 17.38 -11.21 -21.56
CA SER A 105 16.79 -12.33 -22.29
C SER A 105 16.10 -13.34 -21.39
N VAL A 106 16.49 -13.39 -20.10
CA VAL A 106 15.85 -14.22 -19.08
C VAL A 106 14.36 -13.94 -19.02
N VAL A 107 13.92 -12.68 -19.16
CA VAL A 107 12.50 -12.29 -19.03
C VAL A 107 11.63 -13.01 -20.06
N GLU A 108 12.13 -13.20 -21.28
CA GLU A 108 11.40 -13.83 -22.39
C GLU A 108 11.57 -15.35 -22.46
N ASP A 109 12.59 -15.93 -21.81
CA ASP A 109 12.89 -17.36 -21.93
C ASP A 109 11.89 -18.22 -21.12
N PRO A 110 10.98 -18.99 -21.77
CA PRO A 110 9.98 -19.80 -21.09
C PRO A 110 10.61 -20.98 -20.31
N ASN A 111 11.87 -21.33 -20.57
CA ASN A 111 12.58 -22.38 -19.84
C ASN A 111 13.10 -21.91 -18.48
N ARG A 112 13.13 -20.59 -18.23
CA ARG A 112 13.47 -20.02 -16.94
C ARG A 112 12.26 -20.04 -16.02
N SER A 113 12.50 -20.24 -14.72
CA SER A 113 11.43 -20.20 -13.73
C SER A 113 10.75 -18.83 -13.70
N MET A 114 9.45 -18.80 -13.41
CA MET A 114 8.71 -17.54 -13.30
C MET A 114 9.32 -16.61 -12.25
N ARG A 115 9.90 -17.17 -11.17
CA ARG A 115 10.69 -16.42 -10.17
C ARG A 115 11.81 -15.59 -10.81
N ALA A 116 12.66 -16.25 -11.60
CA ALA A 116 13.83 -15.61 -12.22
C ALA A 116 13.40 -14.55 -13.25
N ARG A 117 12.34 -14.84 -14.00
CA ARG A 117 11.78 -13.95 -15.03
C ARG A 117 11.18 -12.70 -14.42
N MET A 118 10.33 -12.86 -13.40
CA MET A 118 9.72 -11.74 -12.70
C MET A 118 10.76 -10.92 -11.93
N GLU A 119 11.73 -11.55 -11.24
CA GLU A 119 12.83 -10.85 -10.58
C GLU A 119 13.63 -9.98 -11.55
N THR A 120 14.03 -10.56 -12.69
CA THR A 120 14.78 -9.84 -13.72
C THR A 120 13.96 -8.66 -14.25
N TYR A 121 12.67 -8.91 -14.55
CA TYR A 121 11.76 -7.89 -15.02
C TYR A 121 11.60 -6.73 -14.03
N VAL A 122 11.34 -6.97 -12.74
CA VAL A 122 11.15 -5.89 -11.77
C VAL A 122 12.43 -5.08 -11.54
N LYS A 123 13.62 -5.71 -11.59
CA LYS A 123 14.90 -5.00 -11.48
C LYS A 123 15.15 -4.10 -12.70
N LEU A 124 14.86 -4.59 -13.91
CA LEU A 124 14.96 -3.80 -15.14
C LEU A 124 13.95 -2.64 -15.16
N LEU A 125 12.71 -2.91 -14.76
CA LEU A 125 11.66 -1.89 -14.70
C LEU A 125 11.99 -0.82 -13.66
N GLN A 126 12.48 -1.20 -12.46
CA GLN A 126 12.94 -0.25 -11.45
C GLN A 126 14.02 0.67 -12.01
N HIS A 127 15.06 0.10 -12.64
CA HIS A 127 16.13 0.88 -13.24
C HIS A 127 15.57 1.90 -14.24
N ARG A 128 14.72 1.45 -15.18
CA ARG A 128 14.11 2.32 -16.20
C ARG A 128 13.27 3.45 -15.58
N ILE A 129 12.43 3.14 -14.60
CA ILE A 129 11.58 4.14 -13.94
C ILE A 129 12.44 5.15 -13.16
N VAL A 130 13.42 4.68 -12.39
CA VAL A 130 14.31 5.54 -11.62
C VAL A 130 15.13 6.45 -12.53
N GLU A 131 15.62 5.92 -13.66
CA GLU A 131 16.34 6.71 -14.67
C GLU A 131 15.45 7.79 -15.28
N VAL A 132 14.24 7.42 -15.75
CA VAL A 132 13.32 8.35 -16.42
C VAL A 132 12.81 9.42 -15.45
N LEU A 133 12.35 9.04 -14.26
CA LEU A 133 11.93 10.02 -13.24
C LEU A 133 13.12 10.88 -12.79
N GLY A 134 14.32 10.31 -12.66
CA GLY A 134 15.53 11.05 -12.32
C GLY A 134 15.86 12.16 -13.33
N LYS A 135 15.60 11.94 -14.62
CA LYS A 135 15.77 12.96 -15.68
C LYS A 135 14.75 14.11 -15.57
N GLU A 136 13.60 13.87 -14.94
CA GLU A 136 12.57 14.90 -14.74
C GLU A 136 12.85 15.81 -13.54
N GLU A 137 13.82 15.47 -12.69
CA GLU A 137 14.20 16.18 -11.47
C GLU A 137 15.56 16.87 -11.60
N PRO A 138 15.62 18.22 -11.60
CA PRO A 138 16.87 18.95 -11.73
C PRO A 138 17.66 19.08 -10.41
N LYS A 139 17.02 19.00 -9.25
CA LYS A 139 17.60 19.40 -7.96
C LYS A 139 18.03 18.21 -7.09
N ALA A 140 17.26 17.12 -7.10
CA ALA A 140 17.51 15.95 -6.26
C ALA A 140 17.89 14.71 -7.09
N LYS A 141 18.52 13.72 -6.44
CA LYS A 141 18.82 12.41 -7.02
C LYS A 141 18.20 11.32 -6.18
N PHE A 142 17.94 10.17 -6.79
CA PHE A 142 17.57 8.98 -6.04
C PHE A 142 18.74 8.50 -5.19
N PHE A 143 18.47 8.29 -3.91
CA PHE A 143 19.27 7.48 -3.01
C PHE A 143 18.89 6.01 -3.22
N VAL A 144 19.86 5.20 -3.64
CA VAL A 144 19.68 3.77 -3.88
C VAL A 144 20.27 2.98 -2.72
N ASP A 145 19.43 2.17 -2.09
CA ASP A 145 19.77 1.40 -0.91
C ASP A 145 19.39 -0.07 -1.07
N SER A 146 20.40 -0.92 -1.16
CA SER A 146 20.26 -2.37 -1.26
C SER A 146 20.36 -3.01 0.11
N TRP A 147 19.42 -3.91 0.42
CA TRP A 147 19.34 -4.54 1.73
C TRP A 147 19.02 -6.03 1.62
N LEU A 148 19.39 -6.77 2.67
CA LEU A 148 19.17 -8.21 2.82
C LEU A 148 18.32 -8.48 4.07
N ARG A 149 17.51 -9.54 4.03
CA ARG A 149 16.74 -10.02 5.18
C ARG A 149 17.43 -11.19 5.84
N LYS A 150 17.37 -11.24 7.17
CA LYS A 150 17.87 -12.39 7.94
C LYS A 150 17.08 -13.66 7.63
N GLU A 151 15.79 -13.51 7.38
CA GLU A 151 14.85 -14.61 7.11
C GLU A 151 14.91 -15.11 5.65
N GLY A 152 15.65 -14.41 4.79
CA GLY A 152 15.77 -14.71 3.37
C GLY A 152 15.22 -13.63 2.46
N GLY A 153 15.93 -13.37 1.37
CA GLY A 153 15.59 -12.39 0.36
C GLY A 153 16.34 -11.06 0.48
N GLU A 154 16.07 -10.20 -0.49
CA GLU A 154 16.72 -8.92 -0.69
C GLU A 154 15.73 -7.87 -1.20
N GLY A 155 16.18 -6.63 -1.27
CA GLY A 155 15.44 -5.56 -1.91
C GLY A 155 16.33 -4.38 -2.26
N ILE A 156 15.80 -3.51 -3.12
CA ILE A 156 16.44 -2.26 -3.49
C ILE A 156 15.39 -1.17 -3.29
N SER A 157 15.68 -0.24 -2.39
CA SER A 157 14.86 0.95 -2.18
C SER A 157 15.51 2.14 -2.90
N CYS A 158 14.78 2.75 -3.83
CA CYS A 158 15.22 3.97 -4.49
C CYS A 158 14.33 5.11 -4.00
N VAL A 159 14.87 6.06 -3.25
CA VAL A 159 14.09 7.15 -2.64
C VAL A 159 14.68 8.50 -3.00
N MET A 160 13.83 9.45 -3.37
CA MET A 160 14.16 10.84 -3.63
C MET A 160 13.27 11.71 -2.74
N GLN A 161 13.84 12.76 -2.16
CA GLN A 161 13.14 13.72 -1.28
C GLN A 161 13.61 15.15 -1.57
N ASP A 162 12.74 16.11 -1.30
CA ASP A 162 13.04 17.55 -1.35
C ASP A 162 13.51 18.08 -2.72
N GLY A 163 13.13 17.38 -3.79
CA GLY A 163 13.31 17.79 -5.18
C GLY A 163 12.43 18.97 -5.57
N GLU A 164 12.69 19.52 -6.75
CA GLU A 164 11.92 20.61 -7.37
C GLU A 164 10.64 20.09 -8.03
N THR A 165 10.74 18.97 -8.77
CA THR A 165 9.60 18.29 -9.41
C THR A 165 8.94 17.34 -8.44
N PHE A 166 9.72 16.50 -7.74
CA PHE A 166 9.18 15.54 -6.78
C PHE A 166 9.47 16.00 -5.36
N GLU A 167 8.42 16.21 -4.57
CA GLU A 167 8.62 16.43 -3.13
C GLU A 167 9.10 15.14 -2.47
N LYS A 168 8.53 14.01 -2.88
CA LYS A 168 8.98 12.68 -2.51
C LYS A 168 8.63 11.68 -3.60
N ALA A 169 9.58 10.82 -3.96
CA ALA A 169 9.35 9.70 -4.85
C ALA A 169 10.07 8.48 -4.29
N GLY A 170 9.44 7.31 -4.33
CA GLY A 170 10.18 6.09 -4.13
C GLY A 170 9.72 4.97 -5.04
N VAL A 171 10.69 4.17 -5.46
CA VAL A 171 10.54 3.07 -6.41
C VAL A 171 11.27 1.89 -5.79
N ASN A 172 10.52 1.02 -5.12
CA ASN A 172 11.07 -0.06 -4.31
C ASN A 172 10.81 -1.40 -4.99
N ILE A 173 11.80 -2.29 -4.95
CA ILE A 173 11.60 -3.71 -5.24
C ILE A 173 11.90 -4.54 -4.01
N SER A 174 11.29 -5.71 -3.93
CA SER A 174 11.59 -6.71 -2.91
C SER A 174 11.52 -8.09 -3.54
N ILE A 175 12.47 -8.96 -3.20
CA ILE A 175 12.58 -10.35 -3.62
C ILE A 175 12.73 -11.17 -2.34
N VAL A 176 11.61 -11.65 -1.82
CA VAL A 176 11.53 -12.29 -0.50
C VAL A 176 11.24 -13.77 -0.68
N HIS A 177 11.94 -14.59 0.10
CA HIS A 177 11.65 -16.01 0.20
C HIS A 177 11.78 -16.46 1.65
N GLY A 178 11.07 -17.52 2.02
CA GLY A 178 11.10 -18.06 3.37
C GLY A 178 10.09 -19.18 3.52
N THR A 179 9.62 -19.42 4.74
CA THR A 179 8.59 -20.43 5.02
C THR A 179 7.42 -19.78 5.72
N LEU A 180 6.22 -19.92 5.16
CA LEU A 180 4.98 -19.49 5.82
C LEU A 180 4.52 -20.55 6.82
N PRO A 181 4.33 -20.21 8.10
CA PRO A 181 3.78 -21.14 9.08
C PRO A 181 2.28 -21.38 8.82
N PRO A 182 1.70 -22.50 9.31
CA PRO A 182 0.30 -22.88 9.07
C PRO A 182 -0.72 -21.78 9.39
N ARG A 183 -0.52 -21.01 10.47
CA ARG A 183 -1.39 -19.87 10.82
C ARG A 183 -1.33 -18.74 9.79
N ALA A 184 -0.16 -18.48 9.22
CA ALA A 184 -0.02 -17.45 8.18
C ALA A 184 -0.67 -17.91 6.88
N ILE A 185 -0.55 -19.19 6.52
CA ILE A 185 -1.24 -19.79 5.36
C ILE A 185 -2.75 -19.68 5.53
N ALA A 186 -3.26 -19.98 6.73
CA ALA A 186 -4.69 -19.85 7.04
C ALA A 186 -5.18 -18.39 6.92
N LYS A 187 -4.43 -17.43 7.46
CA LYS A 187 -4.75 -16.00 7.32
C LYS A 187 -4.74 -15.59 5.84
N MET A 188 -3.72 -16.01 5.09
CA MET A 188 -3.61 -15.75 3.66
C MET A 188 -4.80 -16.36 2.89
N SER A 189 -5.22 -17.58 3.20
CA SER A 189 -6.37 -18.20 2.52
C SER A 189 -7.71 -17.47 2.72
N ALA A 190 -7.84 -16.59 3.71
CA ALA A 190 -9.02 -15.75 3.87
C ALA A 190 -9.13 -14.69 2.76
N ASP A 191 -7.99 -14.26 2.22
CA ASP A 191 -7.88 -13.29 1.13
C ASP A 191 -7.63 -13.97 -0.23
N HIS A 192 -7.41 -15.28 -0.27
CA HIS A 192 -7.04 -16.04 -1.47
C HIS A 192 -7.93 -17.30 -1.60
N THR A 193 -9.07 -17.16 -2.28
CA THR A 193 -10.08 -18.22 -2.43
C THR A 193 -9.49 -19.48 -3.09
N GLY A 194 -9.78 -20.65 -2.52
CA GLY A 194 -9.33 -21.94 -3.05
C GLY A 194 -7.86 -22.27 -2.75
N LEU A 195 -7.12 -21.42 -2.03
CA LEU A 195 -5.72 -21.66 -1.71
C LEU A 195 -5.51 -22.97 -0.93
N LEU A 196 -6.33 -23.22 0.10
CA LEU A 196 -6.21 -24.43 0.92
C LEU A 196 -6.50 -25.70 0.12
N ASP A 197 -7.49 -25.64 -0.76
CA ASP A 197 -7.85 -26.74 -1.66
C ASP A 197 -6.73 -27.00 -2.67
N THR A 198 -6.07 -25.93 -3.13
CA THR A 198 -4.97 -26.01 -4.10
C THR A 198 -3.71 -26.64 -3.49
N VAL A 199 -3.34 -26.25 -2.27
CA VAL A 199 -2.14 -26.79 -1.60
C VAL A 199 -2.39 -28.15 -0.95
N ASP A 200 -3.64 -28.43 -0.58
CA ASP A 200 -4.14 -29.70 -0.04
C ASP A 200 -3.31 -30.24 1.15
N TYR A 201 -3.17 -29.42 2.19
CA TYR A 201 -2.53 -29.79 3.46
C TYR A 201 -3.46 -29.55 4.64
N ARG A 202 -3.44 -30.48 5.60
CA ARG A 202 -3.97 -30.23 6.94
C ARG A 202 -3.01 -29.32 7.69
N LEU A 203 -3.51 -28.16 8.13
CA LEU A 203 -2.72 -27.13 8.79
C LEU A 203 -2.70 -27.24 10.33
N GLY A 204 -3.39 -28.22 10.91
CA GLY A 204 -3.41 -28.44 12.36
C GLY A 204 -3.97 -27.25 13.14
N LEU A 205 -5.02 -26.60 12.62
CA LEU A 205 -5.61 -25.41 13.22
C LEU A 205 -6.65 -25.76 14.29
N LYS A 206 -7.21 -26.98 14.25
CA LYS A 206 -8.19 -27.46 15.23
C LYS A 206 -7.47 -28.14 16.41
N PRO A 207 -8.02 -28.04 17.64
CA PRO A 207 -7.46 -28.75 18.80
C PRO A 207 -7.35 -30.26 18.53
N GLY A 208 -6.17 -30.82 18.75
CA GLY A 208 -5.89 -32.26 18.53
C GLY A 208 -5.60 -32.65 17.08
N GLU A 209 -5.71 -31.74 16.11
CA GLU A 209 -5.36 -31.98 14.72
C GLU A 209 -3.86 -31.84 14.50
N LYS A 210 -3.23 -32.87 13.92
CA LYS A 210 -1.83 -32.79 13.51
C LYS A 210 -1.72 -32.11 12.15
N ALA A 211 -0.81 -31.15 12.02
CA ALA A 211 -0.48 -30.57 10.73
C ALA A 211 0.36 -31.56 9.91
N ASP A 212 0.17 -31.54 8.60
CA ASP A 212 0.94 -32.36 7.65
C ASP A 212 2.33 -31.75 7.39
N VAL A 213 2.46 -30.42 7.55
CA VAL A 213 3.69 -29.66 7.27
C VAL A 213 3.96 -28.63 8.37
N HIS A 214 5.25 -28.36 8.60
CA HIS A 214 5.69 -27.25 9.47
C HIS A 214 5.41 -25.86 8.87
N GLY A 215 5.16 -25.81 7.56
CA GLY A 215 4.93 -24.61 6.78
C GLY A 215 5.21 -24.85 5.31
N LEU A 216 4.87 -23.88 4.47
CA LEU A 216 5.11 -23.94 3.03
C LEU A 216 6.20 -22.94 2.64
N PRO A 217 7.26 -23.37 1.92
CA PRO A 217 8.20 -22.43 1.36
C PRO A 217 7.51 -21.50 0.36
N PHE A 218 7.80 -20.21 0.45
CA PHE A 218 7.21 -19.19 -0.41
C PHE A 218 8.27 -18.34 -1.11
N PHE A 219 7.88 -17.74 -2.22
CA PHE A 219 8.61 -16.69 -2.91
C PHE A 219 7.64 -15.56 -3.24
N ALA A 220 8.07 -14.32 -3.01
CA ALA A 220 7.33 -13.12 -3.34
C ALA A 220 8.28 -12.10 -3.94
N THR A 221 7.96 -11.59 -5.13
CA THR A 221 8.72 -10.51 -5.75
C THR A 221 7.79 -9.46 -6.30
N GLY A 222 8.22 -8.19 -6.27
CA GLY A 222 7.41 -7.12 -6.85
C GLY A 222 8.12 -5.78 -6.86
N LEU A 223 7.57 -4.89 -7.67
CA LEU A 223 7.90 -3.47 -7.68
C LEU A 223 6.70 -2.70 -7.12
N SER A 224 6.98 -1.79 -6.18
CA SER A 224 6.01 -0.82 -5.68
C SER A 224 6.60 0.57 -5.72
N LEU A 225 5.84 1.54 -6.20
CA LEU A 225 6.24 2.93 -6.19
C LEU A 225 5.10 3.84 -5.76
N VAL A 226 5.48 4.96 -5.15
CA VAL A 226 4.61 6.10 -4.92
C VAL A 226 5.41 7.36 -5.25
N VAL A 227 4.78 8.25 -6.01
CA VAL A 227 5.37 9.53 -6.39
C VAL A 227 4.42 10.63 -5.96
N HIS A 228 4.94 11.57 -5.17
CA HIS A 228 4.28 12.80 -4.76
C HIS A 228 4.98 13.99 -5.41
N PRO A 229 4.46 14.50 -6.54
CA PRO A 229 4.96 15.72 -7.15
C PRO A 229 4.83 16.90 -6.19
N ARG A 230 5.76 17.85 -6.28
CA ARG A 230 5.69 19.11 -5.52
C ARG A 230 4.52 19.96 -5.99
N ASN A 231 4.36 20.11 -7.30
CA ASN A 231 3.32 20.94 -7.90
C ASN A 231 1.91 20.35 -7.63
N PRO A 232 0.96 21.09 -7.02
CA PRO A 232 -0.41 20.63 -6.78
C PRO A 232 -1.14 20.15 -8.03
N PHE A 233 -0.84 20.69 -9.20
CA PHE A 233 -1.49 20.29 -10.45
C PHE A 233 -0.95 18.97 -11.01
N ALA A 234 0.20 18.50 -10.53
CA ALA A 234 0.76 17.22 -10.91
C ALA A 234 0.27 16.12 -9.94
N PRO A 235 -0.44 15.09 -10.43
CA PRO A 235 -1.08 14.10 -9.58
C PRO A 235 -0.06 13.19 -8.87
N THR A 236 -0.39 12.79 -7.64
CA THR A 236 0.25 11.64 -7.00
C THR A 236 -0.10 10.38 -7.80
N VAL A 237 0.83 9.45 -7.93
CA VAL A 237 0.59 8.16 -8.59
C VAL A 237 1.12 7.02 -7.72
N HIS A 238 0.40 5.91 -7.73
CA HIS A 238 0.82 4.65 -7.12
C HIS A 238 0.83 3.55 -8.18
N PHE A 239 1.79 2.64 -8.02
CA PHE A 239 1.95 1.47 -8.87
C PHE A 239 2.47 0.31 -8.04
N ASN A 240 1.92 -0.88 -8.29
CA ASN A 240 2.38 -2.12 -7.70
C ASN A 240 2.18 -3.27 -8.70
N TYR A 241 3.21 -4.06 -8.99
CA TYR A 241 3.06 -5.34 -9.69
C TYR A 241 3.92 -6.37 -9.01
N ARG A 242 3.31 -7.50 -8.65
CA ARG A 242 3.92 -8.54 -7.84
C ARG A 242 3.56 -9.94 -8.31
N TYR A 243 4.42 -10.87 -7.98
CA TYR A 243 4.25 -12.30 -8.15
C TYR A 243 4.48 -12.99 -6.81
N PHE A 244 3.62 -13.96 -6.51
CA PHE A 244 3.72 -14.78 -5.34
C PHE A 244 3.60 -16.25 -5.72
N GLU A 245 4.36 -17.12 -5.07
CA GLU A 245 4.17 -18.56 -5.15
C GLU A 245 4.50 -19.29 -3.85
N LEU A 246 3.81 -20.41 -3.65
CA LEU A 246 4.10 -21.43 -2.65
C LEU A 246 4.67 -22.67 -3.33
N THR A 247 5.46 -23.43 -2.61
CA THR A 247 6.00 -24.72 -3.05
C THR A 247 5.79 -25.79 -2.00
N HIS A 248 5.86 -27.06 -2.41
CA HIS A 248 5.79 -28.18 -1.49
C HIS A 248 7.14 -28.32 -0.75
N PRO A 249 7.16 -28.48 0.58
CA PRO A 249 8.40 -28.77 1.31
C PRO A 249 8.90 -30.19 0.98
N PRO A 250 10.20 -30.49 1.06
CA PRO A 250 10.74 -31.82 0.73
C PRO A 250 10.27 -32.94 1.67
N LYS A 251 9.89 -32.59 2.90
CA LYS A 251 9.44 -33.55 3.93
C LYS A 251 8.14 -33.09 4.58
N LEU A 252 7.34 -34.06 5.01
CA LEU A 252 6.20 -33.84 5.89
C LEU A 252 6.68 -33.61 7.34
N GLN A 253 5.76 -33.19 8.20
CA GLN A 253 6.05 -32.92 9.61
C GLN A 253 6.51 -34.18 10.38
N ASP A 254 6.11 -35.37 9.96
CA ASP A 254 6.57 -36.64 10.55
C ASP A 254 7.96 -37.08 10.06
N GLY A 255 8.59 -36.29 9.18
CA GLY A 255 9.92 -36.56 8.62
C GLY A 255 9.93 -37.42 7.37
N THR A 256 8.78 -37.95 6.94
CA THR A 256 8.66 -38.74 5.71
C THR A 256 8.80 -37.85 4.46
N PRO A 257 9.23 -38.41 3.30
CA PRO A 257 9.26 -37.67 2.05
C PRO A 257 7.87 -37.17 1.66
N ASN A 258 7.77 -35.92 1.21
CA ASN A 258 6.51 -35.36 0.75
C ASN A 258 6.20 -35.84 -0.68
N PRO A 259 5.11 -36.58 -0.92
CA PRO A 259 4.79 -37.14 -2.25
C PRO A 259 4.47 -36.05 -3.28
N ARG A 260 4.16 -34.82 -2.84
CA ARG A 260 3.87 -33.68 -3.72
C ARG A 260 5.14 -32.89 -4.10
N TYR A 261 6.28 -33.17 -3.46
CA TYR A 261 7.55 -32.52 -3.77
C TYR A 261 8.23 -33.21 -4.95
N ASP A 262 8.70 -32.41 -5.91
CA ASP A 262 9.46 -32.86 -7.06
C ASP A 262 10.96 -32.57 -6.85
N PRO A 263 11.82 -33.59 -6.63
CA PRO A 263 13.25 -33.38 -6.45
C PRO A 263 13.96 -32.84 -7.70
N GLN A 264 13.42 -33.07 -8.89
CA GLN A 264 13.98 -32.56 -10.15
C GLN A 264 13.56 -31.11 -10.39
N ASN A 265 12.44 -30.69 -9.80
CA ASN A 265 11.96 -29.30 -9.85
C ASN A 265 11.55 -28.81 -8.44
N PRO A 266 12.53 -28.48 -7.57
CA PRO A 266 12.26 -28.10 -6.18
C PRO A 266 11.45 -26.80 -6.05
N ASN A 267 11.40 -25.99 -7.12
CA ASN A 267 10.65 -24.75 -7.18
C ASN A 267 9.34 -24.88 -7.97
N LYS A 268 8.85 -26.11 -8.21
CA LYS A 268 7.55 -26.33 -8.84
C LYS A 268 6.45 -25.71 -7.96
N PRO A 269 5.72 -24.69 -8.45
CA PRO A 269 4.71 -24.02 -7.63
C PRO A 269 3.57 -24.97 -7.24
N ALA A 270 3.23 -24.98 -5.96
CA ALA A 270 2.01 -25.58 -5.41
C ALA A 270 0.81 -24.66 -5.66
N ALA A 271 1.00 -23.36 -5.44
CA ALA A 271 0.04 -22.30 -5.74
C ALA A 271 0.82 -21.05 -6.16
N TRP A 272 0.24 -20.21 -7.01
CA TRP A 272 0.86 -18.96 -7.43
C TRP A 272 -0.20 -17.98 -7.92
N TRP A 273 0.11 -16.69 -7.88
CA TRP A 273 -0.72 -15.64 -8.46
C TRP A 273 0.08 -14.38 -8.76
N PHE A 274 -0.44 -13.58 -9.67
CA PHE A 274 -0.05 -12.19 -9.83
C PHE A 274 -1.02 -11.28 -9.10
N GLY A 275 -0.53 -10.12 -8.68
CA GLY A 275 -1.36 -9.04 -8.16
C GLY A 275 -0.73 -7.71 -8.53
N GLY A 276 -1.54 -6.66 -8.54
CA GLY A 276 -1.03 -5.35 -8.89
C GLY A 276 -2.09 -4.32 -9.24
N GLY A 277 -1.62 -3.22 -9.80
CA GLY A 277 -2.43 -2.09 -10.17
C GLY A 277 -1.61 -0.83 -10.34
N THR A 278 -2.22 0.14 -11.01
CA THR A 278 -1.70 1.50 -11.16
C THR A 278 -2.88 2.44 -10.97
N ASP A 279 -2.76 3.44 -10.10
CA ASP A 279 -3.84 4.38 -9.80
C ASP A 279 -3.33 5.82 -9.66
N LEU A 280 -4.20 6.77 -10.02
CA LEU A 280 -3.90 8.20 -10.08
C LEU A 280 -4.68 8.98 -9.03
N THR A 281 -3.97 9.82 -8.27
CA THR A 281 -4.52 10.64 -7.19
C THR A 281 -4.24 12.14 -7.45
N PRO A 282 -5.09 12.82 -8.24
CA PRO A 282 -4.98 14.25 -8.47
C PRO A 282 -5.41 15.08 -7.26
N ILE A 283 -4.88 16.31 -7.19
CA ILE A 283 -5.32 17.35 -6.23
C ILE A 283 -6.38 18.25 -6.87
N TYR A 284 -6.22 18.52 -8.16
CA TYR A 284 -7.19 19.21 -9.02
C TYR A 284 -7.51 18.31 -10.22
N LEU A 285 -8.78 18.31 -10.63
CA LEU A 285 -9.23 17.45 -11.71
C LEU A 285 -8.97 18.07 -13.10
N PHE A 286 -8.16 17.39 -13.89
CA PHE A 286 -8.03 17.63 -15.33
C PHE A 286 -8.56 16.40 -16.09
N ASP A 287 -9.69 16.54 -16.79
CA ASP A 287 -10.33 15.41 -17.49
C ASP A 287 -9.43 14.78 -18.55
N SER A 288 -8.60 15.60 -19.22
CA SER A 288 -7.62 15.12 -20.19
C SER A 288 -6.62 14.15 -19.58
N ASP A 289 -6.23 14.38 -18.32
CA ASP A 289 -5.20 13.61 -17.64
C ASP A 289 -5.77 12.27 -17.19
N ALA A 290 -6.95 12.30 -16.56
CA ALA A 290 -7.67 11.09 -16.19
C ALA A 290 -8.00 10.25 -17.44
N THR A 291 -8.49 10.88 -18.51
CA THR A 291 -8.78 10.21 -19.79
C THR A 291 -7.52 9.60 -20.41
N HIS A 292 -6.40 10.33 -20.49
CA HIS A 292 -5.12 9.81 -21.00
C HIS A 292 -4.63 8.62 -20.19
N PHE A 293 -4.61 8.75 -18.87
CA PHE A 293 -4.16 7.71 -17.96
C PHE A 293 -4.98 6.43 -18.13
N HIS A 294 -6.31 6.55 -18.08
CA HIS A 294 -7.21 5.42 -18.20
C HIS A 294 -7.23 4.79 -19.59
N ASN A 295 -7.18 5.60 -20.67
CA ASN A 295 -7.10 5.05 -22.04
C ASN A 295 -5.79 4.30 -22.27
N THR A 296 -4.67 4.77 -21.73
CA THR A 296 -3.38 4.06 -21.85
C THR A 296 -3.46 2.68 -21.17
N LEU A 297 -4.02 2.62 -19.96
CA LEU A 297 -4.22 1.36 -19.25
C LEU A 297 -5.24 0.45 -19.96
N LYS A 298 -6.36 0.99 -20.44
CA LYS A 298 -7.39 0.24 -21.18
C LYS A 298 -6.84 -0.35 -22.47
N GLN A 299 -6.20 0.45 -23.31
CA GLN A 299 -5.62 -0.03 -24.57
C GLN A 299 -4.59 -1.14 -24.33
N THR A 300 -3.78 -1.01 -23.29
CA THR A 300 -2.81 -2.03 -22.89
C THR A 300 -3.51 -3.31 -22.43
N ALA A 301 -4.54 -3.22 -21.58
CA ALA A 301 -5.29 -4.36 -21.11
C ALA A 301 -6.10 -5.06 -22.23
N ASP A 302 -6.78 -4.27 -23.06
CA ASP A 302 -7.63 -4.73 -24.19
C ASP A 302 -6.81 -5.51 -25.24
N ALA A 303 -5.51 -5.23 -25.36
CA ALA A 303 -4.61 -5.99 -26.23
C ALA A 303 -4.40 -7.44 -25.77
N HIS A 304 -4.73 -7.76 -24.51
CA HIS A 304 -4.63 -9.10 -23.94
C HIS A 304 -6.01 -9.72 -23.67
N ASP A 305 -6.94 -8.98 -23.04
CA ASP A 305 -8.35 -9.37 -22.87
C ASP A 305 -9.19 -8.12 -22.54
N ARG A 306 -10.27 -7.89 -23.30
CA ARG A 306 -11.13 -6.70 -23.16
C ARG A 306 -11.96 -6.68 -21.87
N HIS A 307 -12.02 -7.80 -21.15
CA HIS A 307 -12.66 -7.88 -19.83
C HIS A 307 -11.74 -7.43 -18.70
N PHE A 308 -10.41 -7.38 -18.91
CA PHE A 308 -9.46 -6.96 -17.88
C PHE A 308 -9.73 -5.55 -17.37
N TYR A 309 -9.72 -4.56 -18.25
CA TYR A 309 -9.89 -3.16 -17.85
C TYR A 309 -11.20 -2.87 -17.09
N PRO A 310 -12.40 -3.20 -17.62
CA PRO A 310 -13.65 -2.84 -16.94
C PRO A 310 -13.78 -3.50 -15.57
N VAL A 311 -13.25 -4.71 -15.38
CA VAL A 311 -13.29 -5.39 -14.08
C VAL A 311 -12.27 -4.79 -13.11
N TRP A 312 -11.03 -4.60 -13.55
CA TRP A 312 -9.96 -4.10 -12.70
C TRP A 312 -10.11 -2.61 -12.38
N LYS A 313 -10.75 -1.83 -13.26
CA LYS A 313 -11.12 -0.44 -12.96
C LYS A 313 -12.18 -0.40 -11.86
N ALA A 314 -13.25 -1.18 -11.99
CA ALA A 314 -14.29 -1.24 -10.95
C ALA A 314 -13.74 -1.73 -9.60
N TRP A 315 -12.81 -2.69 -9.63
CA TRP A 315 -12.11 -3.15 -8.43
C TRP A 315 -11.21 -2.04 -7.84
N CYS A 316 -10.51 -1.29 -8.69
CA CYS A 316 -9.71 -0.14 -8.26
C CYS A 316 -10.55 0.91 -7.51
N ASP A 317 -11.70 1.27 -8.06
CA ASP A 317 -12.63 2.25 -7.45
C ASP A 317 -13.10 1.79 -6.07
N SER A 318 -13.36 0.49 -5.91
CA SER A 318 -13.82 -0.11 -4.65
C SER A 318 -12.70 -0.28 -3.64
N TYR A 319 -11.50 -0.67 -4.09
CA TYR A 319 -10.35 -0.94 -3.24
C TYR A 319 -9.81 0.34 -2.59
N PHE A 320 -9.72 1.42 -3.36
CA PHE A 320 -9.18 2.71 -2.89
C PHE A 320 -10.24 3.64 -2.29
N LEU A 321 -11.41 3.10 -1.93
CA LEU A 321 -12.41 3.82 -1.15
C LEU A 321 -11.87 4.12 0.26
N ILE A 322 -12.20 5.28 0.80
CA ILE A 322 -11.98 5.65 2.20
C ILE A 322 -13.36 5.61 2.89
N PRO A 323 -13.78 4.47 3.48
CA PRO A 323 -15.15 4.28 3.97
C PRO A 323 -15.65 5.37 4.90
N HIS A 324 -14.82 5.82 5.84
CA HIS A 324 -15.22 6.84 6.81
C HIS A 324 -15.33 8.27 6.22
N ARG A 325 -14.92 8.47 4.97
CA ARG A 325 -15.07 9.73 4.21
C ARG A 325 -16.12 9.63 3.11
N GLY A 326 -16.45 8.41 2.67
CA GLY A 326 -17.33 8.18 1.52
C GLY A 326 -16.75 8.70 0.21
N GLU A 327 -15.43 8.67 0.05
CA GLU A 327 -14.72 9.14 -1.14
C GLU A 327 -13.57 8.18 -1.50
N SER A 328 -13.26 8.04 -2.78
CA SER A 328 -12.05 7.36 -3.24
C SER A 328 -10.81 8.22 -2.99
N ARG A 329 -9.66 7.55 -2.84
CA ARG A 329 -8.35 8.21 -2.69
C ARG A 329 -8.04 9.12 -3.87
N GLY A 330 -8.38 8.67 -5.08
CA GLY A 330 -8.10 9.33 -6.35
C GLY A 330 -9.11 8.94 -7.43
N VAL A 331 -8.78 9.22 -8.70
CA VAL A 331 -9.66 8.95 -9.86
C VAL A 331 -9.60 7.50 -10.34
N GLY A 332 -8.88 6.65 -9.63
CA GLY A 332 -8.79 5.22 -9.92
C GLY A 332 -7.69 4.90 -10.91
N GLY A 333 -7.90 3.81 -11.65
CA GLY A 333 -6.94 3.21 -12.56
C GLY A 333 -7.31 1.74 -12.76
N ILE A 334 -6.37 0.83 -12.50
CA ILE A 334 -6.66 -0.61 -12.45
C ILE A 334 -6.12 -1.22 -11.16
N PHE A 335 -6.83 -2.21 -10.64
CA PHE A 335 -6.41 -3.01 -9.50
C PHE A 335 -6.86 -4.46 -9.68
N PHE A 336 -5.97 -5.39 -9.36
CA PHE A 336 -6.24 -6.82 -9.39
C PHE A 336 -5.40 -7.57 -8.35
N ASP A 337 -5.92 -8.70 -7.92
CA ASP A 337 -5.24 -9.65 -7.05
C ASP A 337 -5.67 -11.06 -7.46
N ASP A 338 -5.01 -12.09 -6.95
CA ASP A 338 -5.38 -13.50 -7.16
C ASP A 338 -5.35 -13.96 -8.62
N LEU A 339 -4.68 -13.21 -9.50
CA LEU A 339 -4.67 -13.49 -10.94
C LEU A 339 -3.82 -14.73 -11.20
N SER A 340 -4.48 -15.87 -11.40
CA SER A 340 -3.87 -17.19 -11.43
C SER A 340 -4.61 -18.14 -12.38
N THR A 341 -3.96 -19.26 -12.73
CA THR A 341 -4.62 -20.39 -13.39
C THR A 341 -4.50 -21.64 -12.50
N ILE A 342 -5.54 -22.46 -12.52
CA ILE A 342 -5.64 -23.72 -11.75
C ILE A 342 -4.87 -24.84 -12.48
N SER A 343 -4.91 -24.83 -13.82
CA SER A 343 -4.22 -25.78 -14.68
C SER A 343 -3.07 -25.11 -15.45
N THR A 344 -2.13 -25.94 -15.94
CA THR A 344 -1.12 -25.55 -16.94
C THR A 344 -1.73 -25.32 -18.33
N THR A 345 -2.96 -25.78 -18.57
CA THR A 345 -3.71 -25.54 -19.81
C THR A 345 -4.40 -24.18 -19.78
N ALA A 346 -4.60 -23.59 -20.95
CA ALA A 346 -5.32 -22.32 -21.08
C ALA A 346 -6.75 -22.48 -20.56
N GLN A 347 -7.18 -21.56 -19.69
CA GLN A 347 -8.50 -21.60 -19.06
C GLN A 347 -9.04 -20.19 -18.82
N SER A 348 -10.36 -20.05 -18.74
CA SER A 348 -10.94 -18.78 -18.28
C SER A 348 -10.53 -18.52 -16.82
N VAL A 349 -10.20 -17.27 -16.49
CA VAL A 349 -9.72 -16.88 -15.16
C VAL A 349 -10.67 -15.87 -14.50
N PRO A 350 -10.88 -15.96 -13.19
CA PRO A 350 -11.65 -14.98 -12.44
C PRO A 350 -10.88 -13.65 -12.34
N LEU A 351 -11.58 -12.53 -12.53
CA LEU A 351 -10.98 -11.19 -12.59
C LEU A 351 -11.28 -10.29 -11.38
N SER A 352 -12.17 -10.71 -10.48
CA SER A 352 -12.52 -9.96 -9.28
C SER A 352 -12.42 -10.83 -8.03
N HIS A 353 -12.36 -10.18 -6.86
CA HIS A 353 -12.35 -10.90 -5.59
C HIS A 353 -13.62 -11.75 -5.48
N GLY A 354 -13.45 -13.07 -5.34
CA GLY A 354 -14.55 -14.05 -5.27
C GLY A 354 -15.39 -13.98 -3.99
N ASN A 355 -15.47 -12.83 -3.31
CA ASN A 355 -16.35 -12.60 -2.16
C ASN A 355 -17.79 -12.33 -2.60
N ALA A 356 -18.29 -13.23 -3.46
CA ALA A 356 -19.65 -13.21 -3.94
C ALA A 356 -20.58 -13.75 -2.85
N LYS A 357 -21.37 -12.89 -2.21
CA LYS A 357 -22.46 -13.37 -1.34
C LYS A 357 -23.69 -13.77 -2.16
N ASN A 358 -23.83 -13.22 -3.38
CA ASN A 358 -24.93 -13.48 -4.30
C ASN A 358 -24.43 -13.84 -5.71
N SER A 359 -25.31 -14.38 -6.57
CA SER A 359 -24.96 -14.76 -7.95
C SER A 359 -24.58 -13.59 -8.86
N SER A 360 -25.05 -12.37 -8.56
CA SER A 360 -24.64 -11.12 -9.23
C SER A 360 -23.21 -10.69 -8.90
N ASP A 361 -22.63 -11.27 -7.83
CA ASP A 361 -21.32 -10.92 -7.30
C ASP A 361 -20.25 -11.94 -7.71
N LEU A 362 -20.64 -12.99 -8.46
CA LEU A 362 -19.70 -14.00 -8.97
C LEU A 362 -18.60 -13.31 -9.77
N PRO A 363 -17.35 -13.81 -9.66
CA PRO A 363 -16.24 -13.17 -10.32
C PRO A 363 -16.48 -13.15 -11.83
N LYS A 364 -16.37 -11.96 -12.40
CA LYS A 364 -16.38 -11.82 -13.87
C LYS A 364 -15.20 -12.62 -14.42
N MET A 365 -15.49 -13.47 -15.38
CA MET A 365 -14.52 -14.36 -16.00
C MET A 365 -13.92 -13.69 -17.24
N THR A 366 -12.73 -14.11 -17.62
CA THR A 366 -12.14 -13.70 -18.90
C THR A 366 -12.93 -14.22 -20.09
N GLU A 367 -12.88 -13.47 -21.18
CA GLU A 367 -13.42 -13.89 -22.48
C GLU A 367 -12.51 -14.89 -23.15
N LEU A 368 -11.19 -14.72 -22.99
CA LEU A 368 -10.19 -15.61 -23.55
C LEU A 368 -9.61 -16.56 -22.49
N PRO A 369 -9.20 -17.78 -22.89
CA PRO A 369 -8.49 -18.67 -22.00
C PRO A 369 -7.04 -18.19 -21.83
N HIS A 370 -6.56 -18.09 -20.59
CA HIS A 370 -5.22 -17.64 -20.25
C HIS A 370 -4.37 -18.76 -19.65
N THR A 371 -3.05 -18.61 -19.82
CA THR A 371 -2.01 -19.43 -19.18
C THR A 371 -1.20 -18.52 -18.24
N ARG A 372 -0.37 -19.11 -17.38
CA ARG A 372 0.61 -18.33 -16.60
C ARG A 372 1.48 -17.42 -17.47
N GLU A 373 1.82 -17.87 -18.67
CA GLU A 373 2.64 -17.11 -19.62
C GLU A 373 1.88 -15.91 -20.21
N SER A 374 0.64 -16.10 -20.64
CA SER A 374 -0.14 -14.97 -21.17
C SER A 374 -0.48 -13.95 -20.08
N LEU A 375 -0.72 -14.39 -18.84
CA LEU A 375 -0.88 -13.50 -17.70
C LEU A 375 0.41 -12.74 -17.38
N PHE A 376 1.57 -13.41 -17.37
CA PHE A 376 2.86 -12.73 -17.17
C PHE A 376 3.12 -11.67 -18.25
N ALA A 377 2.78 -11.95 -19.52
CA ALA A 377 2.85 -10.97 -20.59
C ALA A 377 1.94 -9.76 -20.32
N THR A 378 0.71 -9.97 -19.84
CA THR A 378 -0.20 -8.89 -19.43
C THR A 378 0.39 -8.03 -18.30
N ILE A 379 0.94 -8.68 -17.25
CA ILE A 379 1.58 -8.00 -16.11
C ILE A 379 2.74 -7.12 -16.57
N ARG A 380 3.54 -7.62 -17.51
CA ARG A 380 4.64 -6.86 -18.09
C ARG A 380 4.15 -5.67 -18.91
N ALA A 381 3.21 -5.89 -19.83
CA ALA A 381 2.65 -4.83 -20.66
C ALA A 381 2.08 -3.68 -19.82
N LEU A 382 1.30 -4.00 -18.78
CA LEU A 382 0.75 -3.01 -17.86
C LEU A 382 1.82 -2.33 -17.02
N GLY A 383 2.84 -3.07 -16.59
CA GLY A 383 3.97 -2.49 -15.87
C GLY A 383 4.76 -1.48 -16.73
N ASP A 384 5.00 -1.82 -18.00
CA ASP A 384 5.67 -0.97 -18.98
C ASP A 384 4.81 0.24 -19.41
N ALA A 385 3.48 0.13 -19.34
CA ALA A 385 2.54 1.20 -19.64
C ALA A 385 2.50 2.31 -18.59
N PHE A 386 3.11 2.12 -17.41
CA PHE A 386 3.17 3.14 -16.36
C PHE A 386 3.76 4.47 -16.83
N LEU A 387 4.95 4.44 -17.45
CA LEU A 387 5.62 5.66 -17.90
C LEU A 387 4.83 6.37 -19.01
N PRO A 388 4.35 5.69 -20.07
CA PRO A 388 3.42 6.28 -21.04
C PRO A 388 2.15 6.89 -20.42
N ALA A 389 1.59 6.25 -19.39
CA ALA A 389 0.37 6.72 -18.72
C ALA A 389 0.62 7.96 -17.85
N TYR A 390 1.77 8.04 -17.17
CA TYR A 390 2.02 9.07 -16.15
C TYR A 390 2.92 10.22 -16.63
N LEU A 391 3.98 9.92 -17.38
CA LEU A 391 5.02 10.90 -17.72
C LEU A 391 4.48 12.12 -18.50
N PRO A 392 3.61 11.96 -19.52
CA PRO A 392 3.05 13.10 -20.24
C PRO A 392 2.26 14.04 -19.32
N ILE A 393 1.50 13.48 -18.38
CA ILE A 393 0.74 14.24 -17.39
C ILE A 393 1.70 15.04 -16.51
N LEU A 394 2.70 14.38 -15.93
CA LEU A 394 3.70 15.04 -15.09
C LEU A 394 4.39 16.20 -15.83
N GLN A 395 4.85 15.97 -17.06
CA GLN A 395 5.61 16.95 -17.85
C GLN A 395 4.79 18.22 -18.14
N VAL A 396 3.50 18.08 -18.41
CA VAL A 396 2.58 19.21 -18.61
C VAL A 396 2.34 19.95 -17.30
N ARG A 397 2.06 19.22 -16.21
CA ARG A 397 1.56 19.82 -14.97
C ARG A 397 2.66 20.39 -14.08
N LYS A 398 3.86 19.80 -14.07
CA LYS A 398 4.93 20.17 -13.11
C LYS A 398 5.39 21.63 -13.20
N ARG A 399 5.16 22.31 -14.32
CA ARG A 399 5.56 23.71 -14.58
C ARG A 399 4.45 24.74 -14.37
N MET A 400 3.23 24.31 -14.01
CA MET A 400 2.11 25.24 -13.82
C MET A 400 2.35 26.12 -12.57
N PRO A 401 2.13 27.45 -12.64
CA PRO A 401 2.20 28.30 -11.46
C PRO A 401 1.07 27.96 -10.49
N PHE A 402 1.38 27.86 -9.20
CA PHE A 402 0.41 27.57 -8.14
C PHE A 402 0.56 28.57 -6.99
N THR A 403 -0.49 28.70 -6.17
CA THR A 403 -0.53 29.59 -5.00
C THR A 403 -0.37 28.81 -3.70
N GLU A 404 -0.16 29.52 -2.58
CA GLU A 404 -0.13 28.90 -1.25
C GLU A 404 -1.43 28.13 -0.93
N GLU A 405 -2.57 28.63 -1.41
CA GLU A 405 -3.86 27.95 -1.28
C GLU A 405 -3.89 26.58 -1.98
N ASP A 406 -3.22 26.45 -3.14
CA ASP A 406 -3.11 25.15 -3.83
C ASP A 406 -2.25 24.16 -3.01
N GLU A 407 -1.18 24.64 -2.38
CA GLU A 407 -0.33 23.82 -1.49
C GLU A 407 -1.10 23.38 -0.24
N GLN A 408 -1.89 24.28 0.35
CA GLN A 408 -2.73 23.95 1.50
C GLN A 408 -3.77 22.88 1.14
N TRP A 409 -4.43 23.02 -0.01
CA TRP A 409 -5.36 22.01 -0.51
C TRP A 409 -4.68 20.68 -0.83
N GLN A 410 -3.49 20.73 -1.46
CA GLN A 410 -2.67 19.54 -1.69
C GLN A 410 -2.35 18.81 -0.38
N ALA A 411 -1.98 19.53 0.69
CA ALA A 411 -1.71 18.94 1.99
C ALA A 411 -2.95 18.27 2.60
N VAL A 412 -4.16 18.85 2.44
CA VAL A 412 -5.42 18.25 2.88
C VAL A 412 -5.70 16.96 2.12
N ARG A 413 -5.57 16.96 0.79
CA ARG A 413 -5.76 15.76 -0.04
C ARG A 413 -4.72 14.67 0.29
N ARG A 414 -3.48 15.06 0.57
CA ARG A 414 -2.44 14.14 1.04
C ARG A 414 -2.74 13.55 2.42
N GLY A 415 -3.44 14.30 3.28
CA GLY A 415 -4.00 13.75 4.53
C GLY A 415 -4.93 12.56 4.28
N ARG A 416 -5.76 12.61 3.22
CA ARG A 416 -6.60 11.47 2.80
C ARG A 416 -5.78 10.29 2.27
N TYR A 417 -4.69 10.56 1.57
CA TYR A 417 -3.75 9.53 1.15
C TYR A 417 -3.15 8.78 2.35
N VAL A 418 -2.74 9.52 3.39
CA VAL A 418 -2.25 8.95 4.67
C VAL A 418 -3.35 8.16 5.39
N GLU A 419 -4.57 8.69 5.47
CA GLU A 419 -5.72 7.98 6.07
C GLU A 419 -5.94 6.61 5.41
N PHE A 420 -5.93 6.55 4.08
CA PHE A 420 -6.08 5.29 3.35
C PHE A 420 -4.94 4.31 3.68
N ASN A 421 -3.69 4.76 3.54
CA ASN A 421 -2.53 3.88 3.69
C ASN A 421 -2.40 3.31 5.12
N LEU A 422 -2.73 4.09 6.15
CA LEU A 422 -2.61 3.63 7.53
C LEU A 422 -3.81 2.80 8.01
N VAL A 423 -5.01 3.05 7.48
CA VAL A 423 -6.25 2.44 8.01
C VAL A 423 -6.77 1.29 7.14
N TYR A 424 -6.60 1.34 5.81
CA TYR A 424 -7.28 0.42 4.89
C TYR A 424 -6.34 -0.34 3.95
N ASP A 425 -5.15 0.19 3.65
CA ASP A 425 -4.22 -0.49 2.74
C ASP A 425 -3.72 -1.83 3.31
N ARG A 426 -4.16 -2.93 2.67
CA ARG A 426 -3.79 -4.29 3.05
C ARG A 426 -2.27 -4.49 2.98
N GLY A 427 -1.60 -3.89 2.00
CA GLY A 427 -0.16 -4.00 1.80
C GLY A 427 0.64 -3.38 2.94
N THR A 428 0.30 -2.15 3.32
CA THR A 428 0.91 -1.46 4.47
C THR A 428 0.65 -2.20 5.78
N GLN A 429 -0.59 -2.63 6.06
CA GLN A 429 -0.90 -3.37 7.28
C GLN A 429 -0.13 -4.69 7.37
N PHE A 430 -0.08 -5.46 6.28
CA PHE A 430 0.67 -6.71 6.21
C PHE A 430 2.17 -6.47 6.44
N GLY A 431 2.74 -5.45 5.81
CA GLY A 431 4.14 -5.07 5.97
C GLY A 431 4.48 -4.70 7.42
N LEU A 432 3.67 -3.86 8.07
CA LEU A 432 3.89 -3.43 9.46
C LEU A 432 3.74 -4.58 10.46
N GLN A 433 2.92 -5.58 10.16
CA GLN A 433 2.71 -6.77 11.00
C GLN A 433 3.75 -7.88 10.75
N THR A 434 4.53 -7.79 9.67
CA THR A 434 5.50 -8.82 9.29
C THR A 434 6.80 -8.65 10.10
N PRO A 435 7.22 -9.65 10.90
CA PRO A 435 8.47 -9.58 11.64
C PRO A 435 9.68 -9.39 10.70
N GLY A 436 10.59 -8.50 11.09
CA GLY A 436 11.80 -8.20 10.31
C GLY A 436 11.54 -7.43 9.01
N ALA A 437 10.31 -6.99 8.75
CA ALA A 437 10.02 -6.12 7.62
C ALA A 437 10.67 -4.74 7.79
N ARG A 438 11.11 -4.17 6.68
CA ARG A 438 11.75 -2.86 6.68
C ARG A 438 10.69 -1.75 6.68
N ILE A 439 10.39 -1.24 7.87
CA ILE A 439 9.34 -0.24 8.10
C ILE A 439 9.55 1.02 7.25
N GLU A 440 10.78 1.52 7.12
CA GLU A 440 11.13 2.67 6.26
C GLU A 440 10.72 2.46 4.79
N SER A 441 10.91 1.25 4.25
CA SER A 441 10.53 0.93 2.88
C SER A 441 9.00 0.84 2.70
N ILE A 442 8.27 0.47 3.75
CA ILE A 442 6.80 0.40 3.76
C ILE A 442 6.20 1.81 3.83
N LEU A 443 6.69 2.64 4.75
CA LEU A 443 6.20 4.01 4.97
C LEU A 443 6.77 5.02 3.97
N MET A 444 7.57 4.56 3.00
CA MET A 444 7.99 5.36 1.85
C MET A 444 6.79 5.98 1.11
N SER A 445 5.65 5.28 1.09
CA SER A 445 4.39 5.72 0.48
C SER A 445 3.78 6.98 1.11
N LEU A 446 4.20 7.38 2.31
CA LEU A 446 3.67 8.57 2.96
C LEU A 446 4.30 9.85 2.35
N PRO A 447 3.52 10.90 2.08
CA PRO A 447 4.02 12.17 1.57
C PRO A 447 4.90 12.88 2.62
N LEU A 448 5.71 13.86 2.17
CA LEU A 448 6.53 14.65 3.08
C LEU A 448 5.67 15.57 3.97
N LYS A 449 4.57 16.10 3.42
CA LYS A 449 3.63 16.98 4.10
C LYS A 449 2.18 16.54 3.89
N ALA A 450 1.39 16.60 4.95
CA ALA A 450 -0.05 16.38 4.95
C ALA A 450 -0.69 17.25 6.04
N SER A 451 -1.97 17.60 5.88
CA SER A 451 -2.71 18.41 6.85
C SER A 451 -4.13 17.87 7.07
N TRP A 452 -4.69 18.19 8.24
CA TRP A 452 -6.06 17.86 8.61
C TRP A 452 -6.75 19.10 9.17
N ILE A 453 -7.80 19.55 8.49
CA ILE A 453 -8.58 20.73 8.87
C ILE A 453 -9.97 20.28 9.31
N TYR A 454 -10.34 20.61 10.55
CA TYR A 454 -11.65 20.29 11.10
C TYR A 454 -12.73 21.15 10.41
N GLY A 455 -13.82 20.50 9.96
CA GLY A 455 -14.93 21.21 9.31
C GLY A 455 -14.59 21.88 7.99
N HIS A 456 -13.58 21.37 7.25
CA HIS A 456 -13.22 21.93 5.94
C HIS A 456 -14.44 22.00 5.00
N PRO A 457 -14.70 23.14 4.32
CA PRO A 457 -15.94 23.35 3.57
C PRO A 457 -16.13 22.40 2.39
N VAL A 458 -15.03 21.98 1.74
CA VAL A 458 -15.06 21.06 0.58
C VAL A 458 -14.80 19.59 0.95
N SER A 459 -13.72 19.29 1.68
CA SER A 459 -13.30 17.92 2.05
C SER A 459 -13.80 17.43 3.42
N GLY A 460 -14.63 18.22 4.10
CA GLY A 460 -15.28 17.79 5.34
C GLY A 460 -16.27 16.63 5.12
N MET A 461 -16.77 16.05 6.22
CA MET A 461 -17.83 15.02 6.15
C MET A 461 -19.19 15.61 5.74
N GLN A 462 -19.39 16.91 5.92
CA GLN A 462 -20.60 17.59 5.47
C GLN A 462 -20.44 17.94 3.99
N LYS A 463 -21.45 17.63 3.19
CA LYS A 463 -21.52 18.16 1.83
C LYS A 463 -21.62 19.69 1.90
N PRO A 464 -21.07 20.42 0.91
CA PRO A 464 -21.35 21.85 0.77
C PRO A 464 -22.87 22.09 0.79
N GLN A 465 -23.28 23.24 1.32
CA GLN A 465 -24.69 23.64 1.29
C GLN A 465 -25.19 23.73 -0.16
N GLU A 466 -26.49 23.57 -0.38
CA GLU A 466 -27.08 23.76 -1.71
C GLU A 466 -26.83 25.21 -2.18
N GLY A 467 -26.46 25.41 -3.45
CA GLY A 467 -26.14 26.73 -4.02
C GLY A 467 -24.71 27.21 -3.76
N LYS A 468 -23.95 26.58 -2.86
CA LYS A 468 -22.60 27.04 -2.50
C LYS A 468 -21.58 26.86 -3.64
N MET A 469 -21.78 25.84 -4.46
CA MET A 469 -20.88 25.56 -5.59
C MET A 469 -21.05 26.60 -6.69
N GLU A 470 -22.29 26.99 -7.00
CA GLU A 470 -22.64 28.05 -7.94
C GLU A 470 -22.13 29.41 -7.44
N GLU A 471 -22.25 29.69 -6.13
CA GLU A 471 -21.69 30.88 -5.49
C GLU A 471 -20.17 30.93 -5.71
N TRP A 472 -19.44 29.86 -5.35
CA TRP A 472 -17.99 29.79 -5.55
C TRP A 472 -17.58 29.95 -7.01
N GLN A 473 -18.32 29.36 -7.95
CA GLN A 473 -18.07 29.53 -9.39
C GLN A 473 -18.27 30.99 -9.81
N SER A 474 -19.35 31.64 -9.36
CA SER A 474 -19.65 33.03 -9.70
C SER A 474 -18.62 34.01 -9.15
N GLU A 475 -18.01 33.67 -8.01
CA GLU A 475 -16.97 34.46 -7.33
C GLU A 475 -15.55 34.13 -7.80
N GLY A 476 -15.37 33.12 -8.67
CA GLY A 476 -14.06 32.67 -9.13
C GLY A 476 -13.20 32.04 -8.03
N LYS A 477 -13.83 31.39 -7.05
CA LYS A 477 -13.18 30.74 -5.90
C LYS A 477 -12.61 29.37 -6.23
N LYS A 478 -11.45 29.04 -5.67
CA LYS A 478 -10.79 27.73 -5.89
C LYS A 478 -11.59 26.56 -5.32
N GLU A 479 -12.41 26.80 -4.30
CA GLU A 479 -13.30 25.80 -3.75
C GLU A 479 -14.25 25.20 -4.79
N ALA A 480 -14.59 25.93 -5.87
CA ALA A 480 -15.36 25.38 -6.99
C ALA A 480 -14.59 24.24 -7.69
N GLU A 481 -13.30 24.44 -7.98
CA GLU A 481 -12.45 23.43 -8.61
C GLU A 481 -12.16 22.24 -7.67
N GLN A 482 -11.97 22.54 -6.38
CA GLN A 482 -11.81 21.51 -5.35
C GLN A 482 -13.07 20.65 -5.23
N ALA A 483 -14.26 21.28 -5.21
CA ALA A 483 -15.54 20.59 -5.13
C ALA A 483 -15.80 19.70 -6.34
N ARG A 484 -15.41 20.15 -7.54
CA ARG A 484 -15.48 19.35 -8.77
C ARG A 484 -14.71 18.03 -8.66
N LEU A 485 -13.50 18.04 -8.11
CA LEU A 485 -12.78 16.80 -7.84
C LEU A 485 -13.54 15.94 -6.82
N MET A 486 -14.01 16.52 -5.72
CA MET A 486 -14.70 15.77 -4.66
C MET A 486 -15.98 15.07 -5.14
N GLU A 487 -16.70 15.63 -6.12
CA GLU A 487 -17.85 14.99 -6.74
C GLU A 487 -17.46 13.66 -7.39
N ILE A 488 -16.38 13.66 -8.19
CA ILE A 488 -15.83 12.46 -8.82
C ILE A 488 -15.34 11.46 -7.78
N LEU A 489 -14.67 11.92 -6.71
CA LEU A 489 -14.16 11.01 -5.69
C LEU A 489 -15.29 10.33 -4.89
N ARG A 490 -16.42 11.01 -4.69
CA ARG A 490 -17.60 10.45 -4.02
C ARG A 490 -18.44 9.58 -4.96
N SER A 491 -18.34 9.80 -6.26
CA SER A 491 -19.06 9.07 -7.30
C SER A 491 -18.13 8.80 -8.48
N PRO A 492 -17.33 7.72 -8.44
CA PRO A 492 -16.38 7.40 -9.49
C PRO A 492 -17.02 7.38 -10.89
N LYS A 493 -16.31 7.96 -11.85
CA LYS A 493 -16.73 8.13 -13.25
C LYS A 493 -15.98 7.17 -14.16
N GLU A 494 -16.55 6.83 -15.32
CA GLU A 494 -15.79 6.20 -16.40
C GLU A 494 -14.97 7.23 -17.18
N TRP A 495 -13.68 6.93 -17.35
CA TRP A 495 -12.71 7.83 -18.00
C TRP A 495 -12.29 7.38 -19.39
N ALA A 496 -12.34 6.08 -19.65
CA ALA A 496 -11.97 5.52 -20.95
C ALA A 496 -13.21 5.35 -21.82
N THR A 497 -13.09 5.71 -23.09
CA THR A 497 -14.15 5.49 -24.08
C THR A 497 -14.30 3.99 -24.37
N LEU A 498 -15.54 3.52 -24.50
CA LEU A 498 -15.89 2.14 -24.79
C LEU A 498 -15.22 1.63 -26.07
#